data_AF-A0A453CK26-F1
#
_entry.id   AF-A0A453CK26-F1
#
_cell.length_a   1.000
_cell.length_b   1.000
_cell.length_c   1.000
_cell.angle_alpha   90.00
_cell.angle_beta   90.00
_cell.angle_gamma   90.00
#
_symmetry.space_group_name_H-M   'P 1'
#
loop_
_entity.id
_entity.type
_entity.pdbx_description
1 polymer ?
#
loop_
_entity_poly.entity_id
_entity_poly.type
_entity_poly.pdbx_seq_one_letter_code
_entity_poly.pdbx_strand_id
1 'polypeptide(L)'
;SSASPSRRSVAAMPPRAISIKVAREEDLSSHIGNDGFYFDLVDFDRVRAFQIPDNTTMSRLKEEIAVEFSIPSQFQRLWLFCKRQNGTWRPVRPFSTEENNLSMTSLHKLLSRTFLFLNPDGVKLFLEVLNDSSPQNLSNDDGLVFLKLYDPEQTQIRYIGMLFVKASSRPSDILPKLRSLAGFCADEEMELYEEIKFEPSAMCEAIDANITFSESQIGHGDIICYQKSSKSLSHHAYPSVEIFFKRIHDLKAVVPGEQRKILALEEEVARLKHQSDLQTEKANMGSSTNQEFV
;
A
#
# COMPACT_ATOMS: atom_id res chain seq x y z
N SER A 1 -14.62 -51.98 -42.02
CA SER A 1 -14.07 -50.63 -41.83
C SER A 1 -14.46 -50.08 -40.47
N SER A 2 -13.56 -50.19 -39.49
CA SER A 2 -13.73 -49.61 -38.15
C SER A 2 -12.86 -48.36 -38.05
N ALA A 3 -13.47 -47.18 -38.26
CA ALA A 3 -12.78 -45.91 -38.05
C ALA A 3 -12.99 -45.47 -36.59
N SER A 4 -11.91 -45.51 -35.81
CA SER A 4 -11.85 -44.93 -34.46
C SER A 4 -11.85 -43.40 -34.56
N PRO A 5 -12.60 -42.65 -33.72
CA PRO A 5 -12.51 -41.20 -33.71
C PRO A 5 -11.23 -40.77 -32.98
N SER A 6 -10.44 -39.93 -33.65
CA SER A 6 -9.22 -39.34 -33.11
C SER A 6 -9.54 -38.54 -31.83
N ARG A 7 -8.83 -38.84 -30.73
CA ARG A 7 -8.77 -37.95 -29.56
C ARG A 7 -8.23 -36.60 -30.01
N ARG A 8 -9.08 -35.58 -30.05
CA ARG A 8 -8.63 -34.18 -30.06
C ARG A 8 -7.80 -33.98 -28.78
N SER A 9 -6.52 -33.67 -28.94
CA SER A 9 -5.71 -33.16 -27.83
C SER A 9 -6.34 -31.85 -27.38
N VAL A 10 -6.92 -31.83 -26.17
CA VAL A 10 -7.32 -30.60 -25.53
C VAL A 10 -6.03 -29.82 -25.29
N ALA A 11 -5.84 -28.72 -26.03
CA ALA A 11 -4.75 -27.80 -25.74
C ALA A 11 -4.89 -27.37 -24.28
N ALA A 12 -3.87 -27.65 -23.47
CA ALA A 12 -3.84 -27.19 -22.08
C ALA A 12 -3.99 -25.67 -22.11
N MET A 13 -5.05 -25.15 -21.48
CA MET A 13 -5.19 -23.71 -21.32
C MET A 13 -3.94 -23.18 -20.62
N PRO A 14 -3.36 -22.04 -21.05
CA PRO A 14 -2.21 -21.49 -20.39
C PRO A 14 -2.52 -21.29 -18.90
N PRO A 15 -1.58 -21.59 -17.99
CA PRO A 15 -1.80 -21.41 -16.57
C PRO A 15 -2.19 -19.96 -16.30
N ARG A 16 -3.19 -19.77 -15.43
CA ARG A 16 -3.65 -18.44 -15.07
C ARG A 16 -2.51 -17.72 -14.37
N ALA A 17 -2.19 -16.49 -14.79
CA ALA A 17 -1.18 -15.67 -14.13
C ALA A 17 -1.81 -14.84 -13.01
N ILE A 18 -1.03 -14.61 -11.96
CA ILE A 18 -1.34 -13.71 -10.86
C ILE A 18 -0.34 -12.55 -10.93
N SER A 19 -0.88 -11.33 -10.88
CA SER A 19 -0.08 -10.10 -10.73
C SER A 19 0.33 -9.94 -9.27
N ILE A 20 1.63 -9.80 -9.02
CA ILE A 20 2.18 -9.55 -7.68
C ILE A 20 3.02 -8.28 -7.73
N LYS A 21 2.78 -7.31 -6.85
CA LYS A 21 3.59 -6.11 -6.69
C LYS A 21 4.31 -6.18 -5.35
N VAL A 22 5.62 -6.03 -5.35
CA VAL A 22 6.47 -6.12 -4.15
C VAL A 22 7.13 -4.77 -3.93
N ALA A 23 6.65 -4.03 -2.93
CA ALA A 23 7.26 -2.77 -2.52
C ALA A 23 8.48 -3.03 -1.62
N ARG A 24 9.51 -2.19 -1.76
CA ARG A 24 10.72 -2.20 -0.95
C ARG A 24 10.97 -0.83 -0.34
N GLU A 25 11.92 -0.75 0.57
CA GLU A 25 12.32 0.50 1.19
C GLU A 25 12.78 1.56 0.17
N GLU A 26 13.41 1.14 -0.93
CA GLU A 26 13.83 2.03 -2.02
C GLU A 26 12.62 2.64 -2.76
N ASP A 27 11.52 1.90 -2.90
CA ASP A 27 10.30 2.41 -3.51
C ASP A 27 9.63 3.45 -2.60
N LEU A 28 9.61 3.20 -1.28
CA LEU A 28 9.13 4.16 -0.28
C LEU A 28 9.98 5.43 -0.28
N SER A 29 11.30 5.28 -0.26
CA SER A 29 12.27 6.38 -0.27
C SER A 29 12.20 7.25 -1.52
N SER A 30 12.02 6.63 -2.69
CA SER A 30 11.94 7.36 -3.96
C SER A 30 10.58 8.03 -4.19
N HIS A 31 9.48 7.50 -3.64
CA HIS A 31 8.16 8.09 -3.83
C HIS A 31 7.84 9.20 -2.81
N ILE A 32 8.12 8.98 -1.52
CA ILE A 32 7.71 9.91 -0.46
C ILE A 32 8.48 11.23 -0.58
N GLY A 33 7.73 12.32 -0.74
CA GLY A 33 8.27 13.67 -0.92
C GLY A 33 8.37 14.11 -2.37
N ASN A 34 8.16 13.21 -3.33
CA ASN A 34 8.31 13.47 -4.76
C ASN A 34 6.95 13.41 -5.49
N ASP A 35 6.83 14.15 -6.60
CA ASP A 35 5.66 14.14 -7.49
C ASP A 35 4.29 14.30 -6.80
N GLY A 36 4.23 15.04 -5.68
CA GLY A 36 2.98 15.24 -4.94
C GLY A 36 2.53 14.05 -4.07
N PHE A 37 3.39 13.05 -3.90
CA PHE A 37 3.17 11.89 -3.03
C PHE A 37 3.84 12.11 -1.66
N TYR A 38 3.04 12.58 -0.70
CA TYR A 38 3.51 12.91 0.66
C TYR A 38 2.94 11.96 1.73
N PHE A 39 1.72 11.49 1.47
CA PHE A 39 0.92 10.69 2.39
C PHE A 39 0.95 9.22 1.96
N ASP A 40 0.87 8.32 2.94
CA ASP A 40 1.01 6.87 2.83
C ASP A 40 2.43 6.41 2.48
N LEU A 41 2.64 5.09 2.40
CA LEU A 41 3.96 4.52 2.17
C LEU A 41 4.33 4.43 0.69
N VAL A 42 3.41 3.96 -0.16
CA VAL A 42 3.74 3.63 -1.54
C VAL A 42 2.53 3.75 -2.45
N ASP A 43 2.76 4.34 -3.63
CA ASP A 43 1.85 4.24 -4.75
C ASP A 43 2.14 2.96 -5.54
N PHE A 44 1.28 1.95 -5.38
CA PHE A 44 1.46 0.68 -6.07
C PHE A 44 1.31 0.78 -7.58
N ASP A 45 0.74 1.84 -8.14
CA ASP A 45 0.69 2.01 -9.60
C ASP A 45 2.07 2.28 -10.19
N ARG A 46 2.99 2.79 -9.36
CA ARG A 46 4.40 3.01 -9.69
C ARG A 46 5.29 1.80 -9.35
N VAL A 47 4.77 0.79 -8.66
CA VAL A 47 5.51 -0.43 -8.31
C VAL A 47 5.39 -1.48 -9.42
N ARG A 48 6.54 -2.01 -9.85
CA ARG A 48 6.60 -3.05 -10.89
C ARG A 48 5.82 -4.30 -10.46
N ALA A 49 5.06 -4.85 -11.40
CA ALA A 49 4.33 -6.10 -11.21
C ALA A 49 5.11 -7.29 -11.77
N PHE A 50 5.21 -8.35 -10.98
CA PHE A 50 5.60 -9.69 -11.38
C PHE A 50 4.36 -10.42 -11.91
N GLN A 51 4.49 -11.07 -13.07
CA GLN A 51 3.46 -11.96 -13.60
C GLN A 51 3.88 -13.40 -13.32
N ILE A 52 3.21 -14.04 -12.37
CA ILE A 52 3.61 -15.34 -11.85
C ILE A 52 2.51 -16.37 -12.13
N PRO A 53 2.82 -17.57 -12.65
CA PRO A 53 1.83 -18.64 -12.78
C PRO A 53 1.15 -18.95 -11.44
N ASP A 54 -0.16 -19.15 -11.43
CA ASP A 54 -0.95 -19.34 -10.21
C ASP A 54 -0.49 -20.55 -9.35
N ASN A 55 0.00 -21.60 -9.99
CA ASN A 55 0.54 -22.78 -9.32
C ASN A 55 1.94 -22.59 -8.70
N THR A 56 2.58 -21.43 -8.88
CA THR A 56 3.92 -21.13 -8.33
C THR A 56 3.93 -21.20 -6.80
N THR A 57 5.01 -21.65 -6.17
CA THR A 57 5.13 -21.67 -4.70
C THR A 57 5.73 -20.38 -4.15
N MET A 58 5.50 -20.08 -2.87
CA MET A 58 6.16 -18.94 -2.22
C MET A 58 7.69 -19.05 -2.28
N SER A 59 8.27 -20.24 -2.11
CA SER A 59 9.72 -20.44 -2.27
C SER A 59 10.21 -20.02 -3.65
N ARG A 60 9.47 -20.38 -4.71
CA ARG A 60 9.82 -19.97 -6.07
C ARG A 60 9.64 -18.46 -6.27
N LEU A 61 8.60 -17.85 -5.71
CA LEU A 61 8.44 -16.39 -5.72
C LEU A 61 9.64 -15.70 -5.06
N LYS A 62 10.12 -16.20 -3.91
CA LYS A 62 11.31 -15.67 -3.25
C LYS A 62 12.58 -15.80 -4.10
N GLU A 63 12.72 -16.86 -4.89
CA GLU A 63 13.80 -17.00 -5.87
C GLU A 63 13.72 -15.95 -6.99
N GLU A 64 12.52 -15.72 -7.55
CA GLU A 64 12.32 -14.68 -8.58
C GLU A 64 12.64 -13.27 -8.01
N ILE A 65 12.18 -12.99 -6.79
CA ILE A 65 12.51 -11.76 -6.04
C ILE A 65 14.03 -11.67 -5.80
N ALA A 66 14.70 -12.78 -5.50
CA ALA A 66 16.14 -12.80 -5.28
C ALA A 66 16.92 -12.45 -6.54
N VAL A 67 16.48 -12.94 -7.70
CA VAL A 67 17.09 -12.60 -8.99
C VAL A 67 16.85 -11.13 -9.33
N GLU A 68 15.61 -10.66 -9.23
CA GLU A 68 15.23 -9.30 -9.62
C GLU A 68 15.87 -8.24 -8.72
N PHE A 69 15.85 -8.44 -7.40
CA PHE A 69 16.34 -7.43 -6.46
C PHE A 69 17.72 -7.72 -5.88
N SER A 70 18.36 -8.83 -6.29
CA SER A 70 19.66 -9.26 -5.74
C SER A 70 19.65 -9.48 -4.22
N ILE A 71 18.52 -9.92 -3.66
CA ILE A 71 18.35 -10.20 -2.22
C ILE A 71 18.12 -11.70 -2.03
N PRO A 72 19.07 -12.46 -1.48
CA PRO A 72 18.90 -13.90 -1.28
C PRO A 72 17.67 -14.26 -0.43
N SER A 73 17.02 -15.39 -0.72
CA SER A 73 15.73 -15.78 -0.13
C SER A 73 15.75 -15.89 1.41
N GLN A 74 16.90 -16.22 2.00
CA GLN A 74 17.09 -16.26 3.46
C GLN A 74 17.05 -14.89 4.13
N PHE A 75 17.30 -13.81 3.38
CA PHE A 75 17.22 -12.44 3.87
C PHE A 75 15.87 -11.78 3.55
N GLN A 76 14.89 -12.54 3.06
CA GLN A 76 13.57 -12.00 2.68
C GLN A 76 12.50 -12.36 3.71
N ARG A 77 11.95 -11.33 4.36
CA ARG A 77 10.65 -11.43 5.06
C ARG A 77 9.59 -10.67 4.27
N LEU A 78 8.61 -11.41 3.76
CA LEU A 78 7.50 -10.85 3.02
C LEU A 78 6.34 -10.54 3.97
N TRP A 79 5.82 -9.32 3.83
CA TRP A 79 4.68 -8.79 4.55
C TRP A 79 3.48 -8.65 3.62
N LEU A 80 2.31 -9.03 4.11
CA LEU A 80 1.05 -8.71 3.44
C LEU A 80 0.82 -7.20 3.49
N PHE A 81 0.54 -6.60 2.33
CA PHE A 81 0.25 -5.18 2.20
C PHE A 81 -1.20 -4.98 1.78
N CYS A 82 -1.99 -4.35 2.64
CA CYS A 82 -3.43 -4.28 2.46
C CYS A 82 -3.96 -2.88 2.66
N LYS A 83 -5.11 -2.60 2.03
CA LYS A 83 -5.86 -1.38 2.27
C LYS A 83 -6.64 -1.53 3.58
N ARG A 84 -6.39 -0.65 4.54
CA ARG A 84 -7.11 -0.56 5.81
C ARG A 84 -8.48 0.09 5.61
N GLN A 85 -9.35 -0.02 6.61
CA GLN A 85 -10.70 0.57 6.59
C GLN A 85 -10.68 2.10 6.42
N ASN A 86 -9.63 2.77 6.90
CA ASN A 86 -9.43 4.21 6.76
C ASN A 86 -8.89 4.63 5.38
N GLY A 87 -8.79 3.70 4.43
CA GLY A 87 -8.39 3.97 3.05
C GLY A 87 -6.88 3.97 2.79
N THR A 88 -6.05 3.81 3.82
CA THR A 88 -4.58 3.75 3.70
C THR A 88 -4.08 2.36 3.32
N TRP A 89 -2.93 2.26 2.68
CA TRP A 89 -2.27 1.03 2.30
C TRP A 89 -1.06 0.79 3.21
N ARG A 90 -1.11 -0.26 4.03
CA ARG A 90 -0.04 -0.54 5.01
C ARG A 90 0.36 -2.03 5.04
N PRO A 91 1.61 -2.35 5.43
CA PRO A 91 1.97 -3.69 5.86
C PRO A 91 1.15 -4.08 7.09
N VAL A 92 0.57 -5.28 7.08
CA VAL A 92 -0.29 -5.74 8.18
C VAL A 92 0.43 -6.78 9.02
N ARG A 93 0.99 -7.81 8.39
CA ARG A 93 1.69 -8.90 9.07
C ARG A 93 2.65 -9.62 8.12
N PRO A 94 3.69 -10.27 8.64
CA PRO A 94 4.51 -11.19 7.86
C PRO A 94 3.72 -12.47 7.53
N PHE A 95 4.19 -13.20 6.51
CA PHE A 95 3.73 -14.57 6.28
C PHE A 95 4.30 -15.53 7.34
N SER A 96 3.46 -16.44 7.82
CA SER A 96 3.89 -17.52 8.73
C SER A 96 4.76 -18.55 8.03
N THR A 97 5.44 -19.42 8.80
CA THR A 97 6.23 -20.53 8.25
C THR A 97 5.37 -21.46 7.40
N GLU A 98 4.13 -21.73 7.81
CA GLU A 98 3.19 -22.56 7.06
C GLU A 98 2.77 -21.89 5.75
N GLU A 99 2.47 -20.59 5.79
CA GLU A 99 2.09 -19.82 4.60
C GLU A 99 3.23 -19.73 3.58
N ASN A 100 4.48 -19.70 4.05
CA ASN A 100 5.67 -19.73 3.19
C ASN A 100 5.84 -21.06 2.43
N ASN A 101 5.09 -22.10 2.76
CA ASN A 101 5.11 -23.39 2.05
C ASN A 101 3.93 -23.57 1.07
N LEU A 102 3.01 -22.61 0.99
CA LEU A 102 1.84 -22.70 0.12
C LEU A 102 2.14 -22.35 -1.34
N SER A 103 1.32 -22.88 -2.26
CA SER A 103 1.24 -22.37 -3.64
C SER A 103 0.51 -21.03 -3.69
N MET A 104 0.76 -20.22 -4.71
CA MET A 104 0.13 -18.91 -4.90
C MET A 104 -1.38 -19.03 -5.08
N THR A 105 -1.90 -20.09 -5.73
CA THR A 105 -3.35 -20.38 -5.75
C THR A 105 -3.90 -20.64 -4.35
N SER A 106 -3.19 -21.41 -3.52
CA SER A 106 -3.64 -21.75 -2.17
C SER A 106 -3.54 -20.54 -1.24
N LEU A 107 -2.47 -19.77 -1.37
CA LEU A 107 -2.26 -18.50 -0.70
C LEU A 107 -3.35 -17.51 -1.10
N HIS A 108 -3.59 -17.32 -2.39
CA HIS A 108 -4.66 -16.49 -2.93
C HIS A 108 -6.01 -16.93 -2.36
N LYS A 109 -6.33 -18.23 -2.38
CA LYS A 109 -7.60 -18.75 -1.81
C LYS A 109 -7.70 -18.52 -0.30
N LEU A 110 -6.62 -18.68 0.45
CA LEU A 110 -6.56 -18.43 1.89
C LEU A 110 -6.83 -16.94 2.17
N LEU A 111 -6.13 -16.07 1.45
CA LEU A 111 -6.17 -14.62 1.58
C LEU A 111 -7.50 -14.02 1.06
N SER A 112 -8.10 -14.57 0.01
CA SER A 112 -9.43 -14.19 -0.50
C SER A 112 -10.55 -14.55 0.48
N ARG A 113 -10.39 -15.62 1.28
CA ARG A 113 -11.39 -16.00 2.30
C ARG A 113 -11.38 -15.08 3.52
N THR A 114 -10.31 -14.30 3.72
CA THR A 114 -10.13 -13.43 4.90
C THR A 114 -10.58 -11.99 4.67
N PHE A 115 -11.35 -11.69 3.62
CA PHE A 115 -11.77 -10.33 3.21
C PHE A 115 -10.61 -9.35 2.89
N LEU A 116 -9.35 -9.81 2.88
CA LEU A 116 -8.14 -8.99 2.69
C LEU A 116 -7.79 -8.74 1.21
N PHE A 117 -8.45 -9.43 0.26
CA PHE A 117 -8.15 -9.33 -1.17
C PHE A 117 -9.43 -9.21 -2.02
N LEU A 118 -10.00 -8.00 -2.06
CA LEU A 118 -10.80 -7.51 -3.18
C LEU A 118 -9.96 -6.53 -4.01
N ASN A 119 -8.70 -6.87 -4.29
CA ASN A 119 -7.84 -6.07 -5.15
C ASN A 119 -7.87 -6.64 -6.56
N PRO A 120 -8.64 -6.06 -7.49
CA PRO A 120 -8.66 -6.51 -8.88
C PRO A 120 -7.26 -6.46 -9.53
N ASP A 121 -6.36 -5.63 -8.99
CA ASP A 121 -5.01 -5.38 -9.54
C ASP A 121 -3.93 -6.40 -9.10
N GLY A 122 -4.29 -7.39 -8.27
CA GLY A 122 -3.39 -8.46 -7.83
C GLY A 122 -2.91 -8.36 -6.37
N VAL A 123 -1.88 -9.15 -6.04
CA VAL A 123 -1.33 -9.29 -4.68
C VAL A 123 -0.28 -8.22 -4.42
N LYS A 124 -0.40 -7.50 -3.30
CA LYS A 124 0.53 -6.44 -2.90
C LYS A 124 1.29 -6.88 -1.64
N LEU A 125 2.61 -6.81 -1.71
CA LEU A 125 3.53 -7.25 -0.67
C LEU A 125 4.52 -6.13 -0.32
N PHE A 126 5.10 -6.23 0.87
CA PHE A 126 6.30 -5.48 1.23
C PHE A 126 7.43 -6.44 1.59
N LEU A 127 8.63 -6.15 1.09
CA LEU A 127 9.83 -6.92 1.36
C LEU A 127 10.67 -6.23 2.43
N GLU A 128 10.71 -6.83 3.62
CA GLU A 128 11.70 -6.50 4.64
C GLU A 128 12.99 -7.30 4.34
N VAL A 129 14.10 -6.58 4.22
CA VAL A 129 15.43 -7.16 4.06
C VAL A 129 16.01 -7.42 5.46
N LEU A 130 16.17 -8.70 5.79
CA LEU A 130 16.65 -9.12 7.10
C LEU A 130 18.13 -8.79 7.27
N ASN A 131 18.46 -8.26 8.45
CA ASN A 131 19.82 -8.00 8.89
C ASN A 131 20.00 -8.49 10.35
N ASP A 132 21.20 -8.30 10.91
CA ASP A 132 21.53 -8.76 12.27
C ASP A 132 20.64 -8.13 13.37
N SER A 133 20.05 -6.97 13.10
CA SER A 133 19.13 -6.28 14.02
C SER A 133 17.67 -6.67 13.80
N SER A 134 17.35 -7.41 12.74
CA SER A 134 15.98 -7.87 12.47
C SER A 134 15.55 -8.92 13.51
N PRO A 135 14.38 -8.78 14.17
CA PRO A 135 13.90 -9.78 15.11
C PRO A 135 13.67 -11.11 14.37
N GLN A 136 14.26 -12.22 14.81
CA GLN A 136 14.10 -13.51 14.10
C GLN A 136 12.66 -14.02 14.14
N ASN A 137 12.03 -13.94 15.32
CA ASN A 137 10.64 -14.33 15.54
C ASN A 137 9.88 -13.11 16.06
N LEU A 138 8.85 -12.70 15.33
CA LEU A 138 7.99 -11.59 15.75
C LEU A 138 6.96 -12.11 16.75
N SER A 139 6.85 -11.39 17.87
CA SER A 139 5.85 -11.60 18.90
C SER A 139 4.73 -10.57 18.76
N ASN A 140 3.64 -10.75 19.51
CA ASN A 140 2.56 -9.76 19.58
C ASN A 140 2.99 -8.44 20.25
N ASP A 141 4.14 -8.42 20.93
CA ASP A 141 4.72 -7.21 21.51
C ASP A 141 5.61 -6.48 20.51
N ASP A 142 5.87 -7.02 19.32
CA ASP A 142 6.64 -6.32 18.28
C ASP A 142 5.72 -5.49 17.39
N GLY A 143 6.13 -4.26 17.08
CA GLY A 143 5.47 -3.38 16.11
C GLY A 143 6.46 -2.90 15.06
N LEU A 144 6.13 -3.05 13.78
CA LEU A 144 6.93 -2.52 12.67
C LEU A 144 6.38 -1.15 12.28
N VAL A 145 7.06 -0.08 12.67
CA VAL A 145 6.67 1.30 12.36
C VAL A 145 7.54 1.88 11.26
N PHE A 146 6.97 2.80 10.50
CA PHE A 146 7.63 3.50 9.40
C PHE A 146 7.89 4.94 9.77
N LEU A 147 9.01 5.48 9.31
CA LEU A 147 9.54 6.76 9.76
C LEU A 147 9.54 7.77 8.62
N LYS A 148 8.88 8.91 8.85
CA LYS A 148 8.97 10.07 7.97
C LYS A 148 9.51 11.27 8.74
N LEU A 149 10.46 11.98 8.16
CA LEU A 149 10.95 13.25 8.69
C LEU A 149 10.34 14.40 7.91
N TYR A 150 9.68 15.30 8.62
CA TYR A 150 9.23 16.57 8.08
C TYR A 150 10.22 17.68 8.43
N ASP A 151 10.61 18.44 7.42
CA ASP A 151 11.44 19.64 7.53
C ASP A 151 10.55 20.88 7.27
N PRO A 152 10.19 21.64 8.32
CA PRO A 152 9.38 22.85 8.17
C PRO A 152 10.10 24.00 7.44
N GLU A 153 11.43 24.03 7.47
CA GLU A 153 12.23 25.08 6.81
C GLU A 153 12.18 24.91 5.29
N GLN A 154 12.31 23.67 4.83
CA GLN A 154 12.25 23.32 3.41
C GLN A 154 10.84 22.99 2.93
N THR A 155 9.88 22.84 3.85
CA THR A 155 8.51 22.35 3.56
C THR A 155 8.50 20.99 2.85
N GLN A 156 9.41 20.11 3.25
CA GLN A 156 9.60 18.78 2.65
C GLN A 156 9.36 17.68 3.67
N ILE A 157 8.79 16.57 3.20
CA ILE A 157 8.71 15.33 3.96
C ILE A 157 9.47 14.25 3.21
N ARG A 158 10.25 13.46 3.93
CA ARG A 158 11.03 12.36 3.36
C ARG A 158 10.91 11.11 4.19
N TYR A 159 10.97 9.97 3.54
CA TYR A 159 11.07 8.68 4.21
C TYR A 159 12.48 8.50 4.78
N ILE A 160 12.56 7.95 5.99
CA ILE A 160 13.83 7.76 6.71
C ILE A 160 14.16 6.29 6.94
N GLY A 161 13.13 5.45 7.09
CA GLY A 161 13.33 4.02 7.30
C GLY A 161 12.19 3.38 8.09
N MET A 162 12.46 2.21 8.62
CA MET A 162 11.55 1.47 9.50
C MET A 162 12.24 1.09 10.81
N LEU A 163 11.43 0.84 11.84
CA LEU A 163 11.91 0.44 13.15
C LEU A 163 10.99 -0.61 13.76
N PHE A 164 11.56 -1.60 14.44
CA PHE A 164 10.81 -2.45 15.35
C PHE A 164 10.75 -1.79 16.73
N VAL A 165 9.54 -1.55 17.22
CA VAL A 165 9.26 -1.05 18.57
C VAL A 165 8.57 -2.12 19.40
N LYS A 166 8.66 -2.03 20.72
CA LYS A 166 7.88 -2.88 21.62
C LYS A 166 6.55 -2.21 21.96
N ALA A 167 5.45 -2.91 21.89
CA ALA A 167 4.12 -2.38 22.23
C ALA A 167 4.10 -1.86 23.68
N SER A 168 4.86 -2.52 24.57
CA SER A 168 5.11 -2.13 25.95
C SER A 168 6.09 -0.95 26.16
N SER A 169 6.85 -0.54 25.14
CA SER A 169 7.80 0.59 25.20
C SER A 169 7.13 1.93 24.90
N ARG A 170 7.83 3.04 25.18
CA ARG A 170 7.33 4.39 24.97
C ARG A 170 7.99 5.06 23.77
N PRO A 171 7.33 6.02 23.09
CA PRO A 171 7.96 6.80 22.03
C PRO A 171 9.19 7.59 22.50
N SER A 172 9.24 7.99 23.78
CA SER A 172 10.44 8.63 24.37
C SER A 172 11.69 7.75 24.32
N ASP A 173 11.54 6.41 24.36
CA ASP A 173 12.65 5.46 24.33
C ASP A 173 13.38 5.45 22.98
N ILE A 174 12.68 5.79 21.89
CA ILE A 174 13.23 5.78 20.53
C ILE A 174 13.77 7.14 20.07
N LEU A 175 13.54 8.23 20.83
CA LEU A 175 13.98 9.58 20.45
C LEU A 175 15.48 9.69 20.13
N PRO A 176 16.42 9.08 20.91
CA PRO A 176 17.84 9.13 20.56
C PRO A 176 18.13 8.51 19.19
N LYS A 177 17.44 7.43 18.83
CA LYS A 177 17.59 6.77 17.54
C LYS A 177 17.02 7.64 16.41
N LEU A 178 15.86 8.26 16.63
CA LEU A 178 15.25 9.17 15.65
C LEU A 178 16.16 10.38 15.38
N ARG A 179 16.73 11.00 16.42
CA ARG A 179 17.72 12.09 16.25
C ARG A 179 18.91 11.66 15.41
N SER A 180 19.46 10.49 15.70
CA SER A 180 20.60 9.95 14.95
C SER A 180 20.26 9.73 13.47
N LEU A 181 19.06 9.20 13.16
CA LEU A 181 18.60 8.99 11.78
C LEU A 181 18.32 10.33 11.06
N ALA A 182 17.87 11.34 11.80
CA ALA A 182 17.59 12.67 11.29
C ALA A 182 18.86 13.51 11.05
N GLY A 183 19.98 13.14 11.67
CA GLY A 183 21.19 13.96 11.72
C GLY A 183 21.07 15.15 12.69
N PHE A 184 20.23 15.03 13.72
CA PHE A 184 20.01 16.09 14.70
C PHE A 184 21.01 16.01 15.86
N CYS A 185 21.21 17.15 16.55
CA CYS A 185 21.95 17.20 17.81
C CYS A 185 21.28 16.34 18.88
N ALA A 186 22.07 15.78 19.81
CA ALA A 186 21.56 14.82 20.82
C ALA A 186 20.52 15.41 21.79
N ASP A 187 20.56 16.72 21.98
CA ASP A 187 19.67 17.53 22.81
C ASP A 187 18.55 18.24 22.02
N GLU A 188 18.48 18.02 20.70
CA GLU A 188 17.43 18.60 19.86
C GLU A 188 16.04 18.15 20.34
N GLU A 189 15.18 19.13 20.65
CA GLU A 189 13.77 18.89 20.96
C GLU A 189 12.99 18.52 19.69
N MET A 190 12.17 17.49 19.78
CA MET A 190 11.43 16.95 18.65
C MET A 190 9.98 16.69 19.01
N GLU A 191 9.13 16.78 18.00
CA GLU A 191 7.71 16.44 18.08
C GLU A 191 7.46 15.22 17.20
N LEU A 192 6.63 14.31 17.70
CA LEU A 192 6.22 13.08 17.04
C LEU A 192 4.74 13.18 16.69
N TYR A 193 4.38 12.67 15.52
CA TYR A 193 3.02 12.64 15.01
C TYR A 193 2.74 11.28 14.36
N GLU A 194 1.53 10.78 14.51
CA GLU A 194 1.04 9.61 13.79
C GLU A 194 0.36 10.05 12.49
N GLU A 195 0.75 9.48 11.36
CA GLU A 195 0.04 9.67 10.10
C GLU A 195 -1.05 8.60 9.95
N ILE A 196 -2.32 9.00 10.13
CA ILE A 196 -3.44 8.07 10.28
C ILE A 196 -4.23 7.88 8.99
N LYS A 197 -4.77 8.97 8.41
CA LYS A 197 -5.55 8.92 7.14
C LYS A 197 -5.46 10.25 6.39
N PHE A 198 -5.73 10.20 5.09
CA PHE A 198 -5.75 11.39 4.24
C PHE A 198 -7.14 11.75 3.74
N GLU A 199 -7.91 10.76 3.31
CA GLU A 199 -9.28 10.94 2.84
C GLU A 199 -10.26 10.39 3.89
N PRO A 200 -11.43 11.03 4.07
CA PRO A 200 -11.91 12.26 3.44
C PRO A 200 -11.35 13.55 4.06
N SER A 201 -10.47 13.42 5.05
CA SER A 201 -9.84 14.52 5.77
C SER A 201 -8.47 14.10 6.24
N ALA A 202 -7.45 14.92 6.00
CA ALA A 202 -6.11 14.67 6.53
C ALA A 202 -6.14 14.64 8.07
N MET A 203 -5.67 13.53 8.62
CA MET A 203 -5.60 13.28 10.06
C MET A 203 -4.19 12.82 10.40
N CYS A 204 -3.49 13.68 11.14
CA CYS A 204 -2.16 13.44 11.63
C CYS A 204 -2.10 13.99 13.06
N GLU A 205 -1.90 13.13 14.03
CA GLU A 205 -2.13 13.44 15.45
C GLU A 205 -0.83 13.41 16.22
N ALA A 206 -0.65 14.33 17.18
CA ALA A 206 0.54 14.34 18.02
C ALA A 206 0.61 13.08 18.88
N ILE A 207 1.79 12.47 18.96
CA ILE A 207 2.05 11.29 19.79
C ILE A 207 2.54 11.76 21.16
N ASP A 208 1.86 11.32 22.23
CA ASP A 208 2.36 11.53 23.60
C ASP A 208 3.55 10.58 23.86
N ALA A 209 4.72 11.15 24.08
CA ALA A 209 5.95 10.39 24.27
C ALA A 209 6.02 9.63 25.60
N ASN A 210 5.08 9.87 26.53
CA ASN A 210 5.10 9.30 27.88
C ASN A 210 4.22 8.06 28.06
N ILE A 211 3.29 7.82 27.14
CA ILE A 211 2.45 6.62 27.13
C ILE A 211 3.09 5.54 26.25
N THR A 212 2.67 4.29 26.43
CA THR A 212 3.21 3.18 25.64
C THR A 212 2.66 3.19 24.22
N PHE A 213 3.40 2.60 23.27
CA PHE A 213 2.89 2.44 21.89
C PHE A 213 1.55 1.70 21.85
N SER A 214 1.36 0.70 22.72
CA SER A 214 0.10 -0.04 22.82
C SER A 214 -1.07 0.84 23.27
N GLU A 215 -0.85 1.76 24.22
CA GLU A 215 -1.86 2.72 24.67
C GLU A 215 -2.21 3.73 23.57
N SER A 216 -1.22 4.14 22.75
CA SER A 216 -1.43 4.96 21.56
C SER A 216 -2.00 4.18 20.36
N GLN A 217 -2.20 2.86 20.48
CA GLN A 217 -2.61 1.98 19.37
C GLN A 217 -1.64 1.97 18.18
N ILE A 218 -0.36 2.29 18.41
CA ILE A 218 0.70 2.26 17.39
C ILE A 218 1.30 0.85 17.32
N GLY A 219 1.36 0.29 16.11
CA GLY A 219 1.88 -1.04 15.83
C GLY A 219 2.29 -1.25 14.38
N HIS A 220 2.07 -2.47 13.86
CA HIS A 220 2.50 -2.85 12.51
C HIS A 220 1.86 -1.98 11.43
N GLY A 221 2.72 -1.36 10.62
CA GLY A 221 2.32 -0.55 9.48
C GLY A 221 1.97 0.89 9.83
N ASP A 222 2.07 1.31 11.10
CA ASP A 222 1.84 2.72 11.44
C ASP A 222 3.03 3.59 11.05
N ILE A 223 2.75 4.86 10.75
CA ILE A 223 3.76 5.82 10.29
C ILE A 223 3.91 6.87 11.37
N ILE A 224 5.14 6.99 11.88
CA ILE A 224 5.55 8.05 12.78
C ILE A 224 6.24 9.12 11.93
N CYS A 225 5.58 10.26 11.81
CA CYS A 225 6.17 11.49 11.34
C CYS A 225 6.88 12.18 12.51
N TYR A 226 8.06 12.75 12.27
CA TYR A 226 8.75 13.53 13.29
C TYR A 226 9.44 14.74 12.68
N GLN A 227 9.69 15.73 13.53
CA GLN A 227 10.29 17.01 13.15
C GLN A 227 10.96 17.67 14.35
N LYS A 228 11.74 18.73 14.12
CA LYS A 228 12.17 19.65 15.19
C LYS A 228 10.96 20.34 15.82
N SER A 229 11.07 20.71 17.10
CA SER A 229 9.95 21.33 17.81
C SER A 229 9.52 22.64 17.15
N SER A 230 8.21 22.76 16.91
CA SER A 230 7.54 23.93 16.36
C SER A 230 7.82 25.24 17.11
N LYS A 231 8.16 25.17 18.41
CA LYS A 231 8.56 26.35 19.22
C LYS A 231 9.76 27.08 18.62
N SER A 232 10.67 26.34 17.99
CA SER A 232 11.84 26.90 17.31
C SER A 232 11.53 27.43 15.89
N LEU A 233 10.32 27.15 15.37
CA LEU A 233 9.98 27.31 13.94
C LEU A 233 8.68 28.09 13.70
N SER A 234 8.17 28.83 14.70
CA SER A 234 6.86 29.53 14.64
C SER A 234 6.70 30.56 13.52
N HIS A 235 7.78 30.96 12.84
CA HIS A 235 7.76 31.88 11.70
C HIS A 235 7.53 31.21 10.33
N HIS A 236 7.47 29.88 10.26
CA HIS A 236 7.29 29.14 9.01
C HIS A 236 5.81 29.00 8.64
N ALA A 237 5.51 28.94 7.33
CA ALA A 237 4.15 28.83 6.83
C ALA A 237 3.45 27.53 7.27
N TYR A 238 4.22 26.46 7.43
CA TYR A 238 3.75 25.13 7.84
C TYR A 238 4.64 24.61 8.97
N PRO A 239 4.44 25.09 10.21
CA PRO A 239 5.36 24.79 11.32
C PRO A 239 5.24 23.34 11.83
N SER A 240 4.20 22.60 11.41
CA SER A 240 4.06 21.17 11.72
C SER A 240 3.62 20.34 10.51
N VAL A 241 3.97 19.05 10.54
CA VAL A 241 3.56 18.05 9.54
C VAL A 241 2.05 17.91 9.45
N GLU A 242 1.34 18.06 10.57
CA GLU A 242 -0.13 18.10 10.62
C GLU A 242 -0.68 19.25 9.77
N ILE A 243 -0.17 20.46 9.97
CA ILE A 243 -0.60 21.65 9.22
C ILE A 243 -0.23 21.50 7.73
N PHE A 244 0.97 20.97 7.45
CA PHE A 244 1.40 20.67 6.09
C PHE A 244 0.44 19.70 5.39
N PHE A 245 0.11 18.56 6.00
CA PHE A 245 -0.82 17.60 5.41
C PHE A 245 -2.22 18.17 5.23
N LYS A 246 -2.73 18.93 6.20
CA LYS A 246 -4.01 19.63 6.06
C LYS A 246 -4.02 20.57 4.87
N ARG A 247 -2.93 21.34 4.68
CA ARG A 247 -2.80 22.22 3.52
C ARG A 247 -2.77 21.45 2.20
N ILE A 248 -1.97 20.38 2.12
CA ILE A 248 -1.89 19.55 0.91
C ILE A 248 -3.26 18.95 0.59
N HIS A 249 -3.99 18.49 1.60
CA HIS A 249 -5.35 18.00 1.46
C HIS A 249 -6.30 19.08 0.92
N ASP A 250 -6.28 20.28 1.49
CA ASP A 250 -7.13 21.38 1.01
C ASP A 250 -6.83 21.75 -0.45
N LEU A 251 -5.55 21.82 -0.83
CA LEU A 251 -5.13 22.04 -2.23
C LEU A 251 -5.63 20.91 -3.14
N LYS A 252 -5.48 19.66 -2.69
CA LYS A 252 -6.00 18.48 -3.36
C LYS A 252 -7.51 18.35 -3.25
N ALA A 253 -8.26 19.17 -2.53
CA ALA A 253 -9.72 19.18 -2.51
C ALA A 253 -10.29 20.23 -3.47
N VAL A 254 -9.53 21.30 -3.74
CA VAL A 254 -9.86 22.32 -4.74
C VAL A 254 -9.75 21.79 -6.17
N VAL A 255 -8.74 20.96 -6.46
CA VAL A 255 -8.48 20.38 -7.80
C VAL A 255 -9.53 19.31 -8.23
N PRO A 256 -10.00 18.37 -7.36
CA PRO A 256 -11.02 17.39 -7.69
C PRO A 256 -12.42 17.97 -7.85
N GLY A 257 -12.68 19.23 -7.48
CA GLY A 257 -13.95 19.86 -7.78
C GLY A 257 -14.25 19.88 -9.29
N GLU A 258 -13.20 19.92 -10.13
CA GLU A 258 -13.31 19.88 -11.58
C GLU A 258 -13.16 18.46 -12.13
N GLN A 259 -12.18 17.67 -11.66
CA GLN A 259 -12.02 16.28 -12.11
C GLN A 259 -13.10 15.32 -11.65
N ARG A 260 -13.69 15.49 -10.44
CA ARG A 260 -14.85 14.69 -10.03
C ARG A 260 -16.09 15.02 -10.86
N LYS A 261 -16.24 16.27 -11.33
CA LYS A 261 -17.29 16.64 -12.28
C LYS A 261 -17.05 15.98 -13.63
N ILE A 262 -15.81 15.97 -14.12
CA ILE A 262 -15.45 15.29 -15.38
C ILE A 262 -15.72 13.78 -15.26
N LEU A 263 -15.26 13.12 -14.21
CA LEU A 263 -15.45 11.69 -14.01
C LEU A 263 -16.93 11.32 -13.87
N ALA A 264 -17.72 12.12 -13.13
CA ALA A 264 -19.16 11.94 -13.01
C ALA A 264 -19.88 12.16 -14.36
N LEU A 265 -19.44 13.12 -15.17
CA LEU A 265 -19.96 13.33 -16.52
C LEU A 265 -19.57 12.18 -17.46
N GLU A 266 -18.37 11.64 -17.35
CA GLU A 266 -17.91 10.49 -18.15
C GLU A 266 -18.71 9.22 -17.82
N GLU A 267 -18.97 8.95 -16.54
CA GLU A 267 -19.83 7.83 -16.11
C GLU A 267 -21.27 8.00 -16.59
N GLU A 268 -21.83 9.21 -16.54
CA GLU A 268 -23.17 9.49 -17.02
C GLU A 268 -23.27 9.37 -18.55
N VAL A 269 -22.26 9.85 -19.29
CA VAL A 269 -22.17 9.67 -20.75
C VAL A 269 -22.09 8.18 -21.12
N ALA A 270 -21.32 7.38 -20.37
CA ALA A 270 -21.23 5.94 -20.60
C ALA A 270 -22.57 5.23 -20.36
N ARG A 271 -23.31 5.62 -19.31
CA ARG A 271 -24.66 5.09 -19.04
C ARG A 271 -25.65 5.44 -20.14
N LEU A 272 -25.68 6.69 -20.58
CA LEU A 272 -26.58 7.15 -21.63
C LEU A 272 -26.29 6.46 -22.98
N LYS A 273 -25.02 6.26 -23.32
CA LYS A 273 -24.61 5.47 -24.50
C LYS A 273 -25.12 4.04 -24.41
N HIS A 274 -24.90 3.36 -23.29
CA HIS A 274 -25.37 1.99 -23.09
C HIS A 274 -26.91 1.89 -23.20
N GLN A 275 -27.64 2.86 -22.66
CA GLN A 275 -29.09 2.90 -22.76
C GLN A 275 -29.59 3.15 -24.19
N SER A 276 -28.89 3.98 -24.95
CA SER A 276 -29.15 4.23 -26.38
C SER A 276 -28.90 2.98 -27.23
N ASP A 277 -27.82 2.25 -26.96
CA ASP A 277 -27.47 1.02 -27.66
C ASP A 277 -28.55 -0.05 -27.44
N LEU A 278 -28.99 -0.22 -26.18
CA LEU A 278 -30.08 -1.13 -25.82
C LEU A 278 -31.43 -0.74 -26.46
N GLN A 279 -31.71 0.55 -26.63
CA GLN A 279 -32.92 1.02 -27.34
C GLN A 279 -32.84 0.74 -28.84
N THR A 280 -31.65 0.89 -29.43
CA THR A 280 -31.40 0.62 -30.85
C THR A 280 -31.49 -0.87 -31.15
N GLU A 281 -30.96 -1.74 -30.29
CA GLU A 281 -31.12 -3.19 -30.40
C GLU A 281 -32.61 -3.61 -30.29
N LYS A 282 -33.36 -3.03 -29.35
CA LYS A 282 -34.81 -3.29 -29.23
C LYS A 282 -35.60 -2.81 -30.45
N ALA A 283 -35.26 -1.65 -31.01
CA ALA A 283 -35.91 -1.13 -32.22
C ALA A 283 -35.63 -2.02 -33.44
N ASN A 284 -34.39 -2.49 -33.59
CA ASN A 284 -34.03 -3.42 -34.67
C ASN A 284 -34.77 -4.75 -34.54
N MET A 285 -34.85 -5.33 -33.34
CA MET A 285 -35.58 -6.57 -33.08
C MET A 285 -37.10 -6.45 -33.29
N GLY A 286 -37.70 -5.29 -33.00
CA GLY A 286 -39.12 -5.00 -33.26
C GLY A 286 -39.44 -4.70 -34.73
N SER A 287 -38.46 -4.26 -35.52
CA SER A 287 -38.62 -4.02 -36.96
C SER A 287 -38.58 -5.32 -37.78
N SER A 288 -37.81 -6.32 -37.34
CA SER A 288 -37.72 -7.62 -38.02
C SER A 288 -38.95 -8.51 -37.84
N THR A 289 -39.83 -8.20 -36.88
CA THR A 289 -41.06 -8.99 -36.62
C THR A 289 -42.27 -8.54 -37.45
N ASN A 290 -42.20 -7.40 -38.15
CA ASN A 290 -43.29 -6.88 -38.97
C ASN A 290 -43.13 -7.11 -40.49
N GLN A 291 -42.17 -7.95 -40.92
CA GLN A 291 -41.95 -8.28 -42.34
C GLN A 291 -42.38 -9.70 -42.77
N GLU A 292 -43.00 -10.50 -41.90
CA GLU A 292 -43.47 -11.86 -42.25
C GLU A 292 -45.00 -12.04 -42.34
N PHE A 293 -45.78 -10.96 -42.39
CA PHE A 293 -47.21 -11.03 -42.70
C PHE A 293 -47.62 -10.03 -43.79
N VAL A 294 -47.32 -10.38 -45.05
CA VAL A 294 -48.07 -9.97 -46.24
C VAL A 294 -48.20 -11.19 -47.15
#